data_AF-Q7MPB0-F1
#
_entry.id   AF-Q7MPB0-F1
#
_cell.length_a   1.000
_cell.length_b   1.000
_cell.length_c   1.000
_cell.angle_alpha   90.00
_cell.angle_beta   90.00
_cell.angle_gamma   90.00
#
_symmetry.space_group_name_H-M   'P 1'
#
loop_
_entity.id
_entity.type
_entity.pdbx_description
1 polymer ?
#
loop_
_entity_poly.entity_id
_entity_poly.type
_entity_poly.pdbx_seq_one_letter_code
_entity_poly.pdbx_strand_id
1 'polypeptide(L)'
;MASIFVGKRSKLAVNHSTYHYFLELIMLEAVALLIVGLILLVWSADKLVFGSAALARNIGISPLVIGMTILAMGSSAPEMMVSATAALDGKTDTAVGNVLGSNIANIALILGITALVRPLSINSAVVRRELPLMIGVTVLAGILLWDSHLGFYEGVLLFVLFTLFLVAMLQISRREQKTGDAFLEEQESEIPQGVSNPKAAMWIVIGLILLPLAADMLVDNAVIIAKYFGMSDLVIGLTIIAVGTSLPELAASLAGALKGEDDMAVGNIIGSNVFNILAVMGIPGILNPSFISEYAMGRDFWVMLAISLLLVVMALGKSRRISRTEGGILLTCFIGYQAYLLMNMAA
;
A
#
# COMPACT_ATOMS: atom_id res chain seq x y z
N MET A 1 7.07 8.20 25.68
CA MET A 1 6.90 9.31 26.65
C MET A 1 5.43 9.65 26.96
N ALA A 2 4.45 8.91 26.41
CA ALA A 2 3.02 9.18 26.59
C ALA A 2 2.36 8.50 27.82
N SER A 3 3.05 7.60 28.53
CA SER A 3 2.47 6.85 29.66
C SER A 3 2.59 7.52 31.03
N ILE A 4 3.24 8.69 31.15
CA ILE A 4 3.51 9.33 32.45
C ILE A 4 2.40 10.33 32.87
N PHE A 5 1.51 10.75 31.98
CA PHE A 5 0.57 11.86 32.27
C PHE A 5 -0.85 11.47 32.66
N VAL A 6 -1.21 10.19 32.69
CA VAL A 6 -2.59 9.75 33.02
C VAL A 6 -2.84 9.70 34.54
N GLY A 7 -1.79 9.63 35.37
CA GLY A 7 -1.89 9.31 36.81
C GLY A 7 -2.18 10.46 37.79
N LYS A 8 -2.27 11.73 37.36
CA LYS A 8 -2.54 12.87 38.27
C LYS A 8 -3.77 13.68 37.85
N ARG A 9 -4.93 13.03 37.81
CA ARG A 9 -6.23 13.71 37.76
C ARG A 9 -6.80 13.86 39.17
N SER A 10 -6.40 14.92 39.88
CA SER A 10 -7.27 15.49 40.93
C SER A 10 -6.97 16.97 41.10
N LYS A 11 -7.99 17.79 40.86
CA LYS A 11 -8.06 19.24 41.15
C LYS A 11 -7.18 20.14 40.27
N LEU A 12 -7.73 20.55 39.14
CA LEU A 12 -7.63 21.92 38.63
C LEU A 12 -8.80 22.11 37.66
N ALA A 13 -9.66 23.09 37.95
CA ALA A 13 -10.60 23.60 36.96
C ALA A 13 -9.77 24.29 35.88
N VAL A 14 -9.26 23.51 34.94
CA VAL A 14 -8.57 24.04 33.77
C VAL A 14 -9.65 24.73 32.93
N ASN A 15 -9.37 25.99 32.59
CA ASN A 15 -10.30 26.85 31.88
C ASN A 15 -10.64 26.23 30.51
N HIS A 16 -11.89 26.36 30.04
CA HIS A 16 -12.31 25.73 28.78
C HIS A 16 -11.42 26.15 27.60
N SER A 17 -10.93 27.39 27.61
CA SER A 17 -9.95 27.91 26.64
C SER A 17 -8.60 27.21 26.72
N THR A 18 -8.07 26.96 27.92
CA THR A 18 -6.79 26.27 28.12
C THR A 18 -6.84 24.81 27.64
N TYR A 19 -8.00 24.14 27.79
CA TYR A 19 -8.21 22.80 27.23
C TYR A 19 -8.21 22.80 25.69
N HIS A 20 -8.85 23.79 25.05
CA HIS A 20 -8.83 23.91 23.60
C HIS A 20 -7.42 24.12 23.05
N TYR A 21 -6.63 25.03 23.63
CA TYR A 21 -5.24 25.24 23.22
C TYR A 21 -4.37 23.97 23.38
N PHE A 22 -4.61 23.21 24.44
CA PHE A 22 -3.88 21.98 24.69
C PHE A 22 -4.23 20.89 23.67
N LEU A 23 -5.51 20.77 23.30
CA LEU A 23 -5.96 19.85 22.25
C LEU A 23 -5.44 20.24 20.87
N GLU A 24 -5.44 21.53 20.53
CA GLU A 24 -4.86 22.03 19.28
C GLU A 24 -3.36 21.72 19.18
N LEU A 25 -2.63 21.86 20.28
CA LEU A 25 -1.20 21.55 20.33
C LEU A 25 -0.92 20.06 20.12
N ILE A 26 -1.68 19.18 20.79
CA ILE A 26 -1.59 17.72 20.61
C ILE A 26 -1.89 17.34 19.16
N MET A 27 -2.93 17.94 18.57
CA MET A 27 -3.30 17.68 17.19
C MET A 27 -2.16 18.10 16.25
N LEU A 28 -1.62 19.30 16.42
CA LEU A 28 -0.52 19.81 15.60
C LEU A 28 0.72 18.91 15.69
N GLU A 29 1.07 18.48 16.90
CA GLU A 29 2.14 17.52 17.14
C GLU A 29 1.88 16.19 16.43
N ALA A 30 0.66 15.64 16.55
CA ALA A 30 0.29 14.39 15.91
C ALA A 30 0.38 14.48 14.38
N VAL A 31 -0.11 15.57 13.77
CA VAL A 31 0.03 15.77 12.32
C VAL A 31 1.48 15.90 11.90
N ALA A 32 2.29 16.64 12.66
CA ALA A 32 3.72 16.77 12.36
C ALA A 32 4.43 15.40 12.45
N LEU A 33 4.19 14.63 13.50
CA LEU A 33 4.76 13.29 13.69
C LEU A 33 4.25 12.29 12.66
N LEU A 34 2.99 12.40 12.22
CA LEU A 34 2.44 11.59 11.13
C LEU A 34 3.18 11.87 9.82
N ILE A 35 3.39 13.14 9.47
CA ILE A 35 4.11 13.53 8.25
C ILE A 35 5.57 13.06 8.32
N VAL A 36 6.25 13.29 9.45
CA VAL A 36 7.62 12.82 9.65
C VAL A 36 7.67 11.29 9.58
N GLY A 37 6.70 10.60 10.17
CA GLY A 37 6.58 9.15 10.16
C GLY A 37 6.47 8.62 8.75
N LEU A 38 5.60 9.22 7.94
CA LEU A 38 5.45 8.85 6.53
C LEU A 38 6.75 9.05 5.74
N ILE A 39 7.42 10.19 5.90
CA ILE A 39 8.69 10.48 5.23
C ILE A 39 9.75 9.44 5.62
N LEU A 40 9.89 9.16 6.91
CA LEU A 40 10.85 8.17 7.41
C LEU A 40 10.49 6.76 6.95
N LEU A 41 9.20 6.41 6.87
CA LEU A 41 8.72 5.11 6.42
C LEU A 41 9.11 4.86 4.96
N VAL A 42 8.79 5.80 4.08
CA VAL A 42 9.13 5.71 2.66
C VAL A 42 10.65 5.71 2.46
N TRP A 43 11.36 6.59 3.15
CA TRP A 43 12.82 6.68 3.04
C TRP A 43 13.53 5.43 3.55
N SER A 44 13.09 4.87 4.67
CA SER A 44 13.69 3.66 5.24
C SER A 44 13.38 2.42 4.40
N ALA A 45 12.18 2.31 3.82
CA ALA A 45 11.83 1.29 2.84
C ALA A 45 12.76 1.35 1.63
N ASP A 46 12.93 2.54 1.02
CA ASP A 46 13.86 2.75 -0.10
C ASP A 46 15.29 2.32 0.25
N LYS A 47 15.81 2.69 1.43
CA LYS A 47 17.17 2.30 1.84
C LYS A 47 17.30 0.80 2.13
N LEU A 48 16.28 0.17 2.71
CA LEU A 48 16.23 -1.27 2.91
C LEU A 48 16.30 -2.02 1.58
N VAL A 49 15.50 -1.58 0.60
CA VAL A 49 15.43 -2.16 -0.75
C VAL A 49 16.75 -1.94 -1.49
N PHE A 50 17.27 -0.71 -1.46
CA PHE A 50 18.57 -0.35 -2.05
C PHE A 50 19.70 -1.24 -1.53
N GLY A 51 19.80 -1.39 -0.20
CA GLY A 51 20.82 -2.23 0.43
C GLY A 51 20.64 -3.72 0.08
N SER A 52 19.40 -4.21 0.11
CA SER A 52 19.06 -5.59 -0.20
C SER A 52 19.36 -5.95 -1.65
N ALA A 53 18.98 -5.09 -2.60
CA ALA A 53 19.23 -5.28 -4.03
C ALA A 53 20.74 -5.24 -4.34
N ALA A 54 21.47 -4.28 -3.75
CA ALA A 54 22.92 -4.19 -3.90
C ALA A 54 23.63 -5.45 -3.37
N LEU A 55 23.27 -5.92 -2.16
CA LEU A 55 23.86 -7.10 -1.57
C LEU A 55 23.53 -8.36 -2.38
N ALA A 56 22.26 -8.53 -2.78
CA ALA A 56 21.80 -9.64 -3.62
C ALA A 56 22.58 -9.74 -4.93
N ARG A 57 22.84 -8.61 -5.59
CA ARG A 57 23.65 -8.61 -6.81
C ARG A 57 25.10 -9.00 -6.52
N ASN A 58 25.70 -8.46 -5.46
CA ASN A 58 27.09 -8.75 -5.13
C ASN A 58 27.34 -10.23 -4.79
N ILE A 59 26.33 -10.96 -4.33
CA ILE A 59 26.39 -12.41 -4.09
C ILE A 59 25.97 -13.25 -5.32
N GLY A 60 25.74 -12.62 -6.48
CA GLY A 60 25.48 -13.29 -7.74
C GLY A 60 24.01 -13.63 -8.04
N ILE A 61 23.05 -13.05 -7.32
CA ILE A 61 21.63 -13.20 -7.67
C ILE A 61 21.38 -12.44 -8.99
N SER A 62 20.72 -13.11 -9.94
CA SER A 62 20.44 -12.52 -11.25
C SER A 62 19.55 -11.28 -11.12
N PRO A 63 19.77 -10.22 -11.91
CA PRO A 63 18.98 -9.00 -11.85
C PRO A 63 17.46 -9.22 -11.96
N LEU A 64 17.05 -10.14 -12.83
CA LEU A 64 15.65 -10.56 -12.96
C LEU A 64 15.01 -10.97 -11.63
N VAL A 65 15.73 -11.76 -10.82
CA VAL A 65 15.21 -12.22 -9.53
C VAL A 65 15.15 -11.06 -8.56
N ILE A 66 16.14 -10.18 -8.55
CA ILE A 66 16.17 -8.99 -7.69
C ILE A 66 14.99 -8.06 -8.00
N GLY A 67 14.76 -7.75 -9.28
CA GLY A 67 13.67 -6.90 -9.72
C GLY A 67 12.30 -7.46 -9.37
N MET A 68 12.06 -8.72 -9.71
CA MET A 68 10.78 -9.40 -9.48
C MET A 68 10.51 -9.79 -8.01
N THR A 69 11.49 -9.66 -7.11
CA THR A 69 11.32 -9.98 -5.69
C THR A 69 11.63 -8.79 -4.80
N ILE A 70 12.89 -8.39 -4.67
CA ILE A 70 13.32 -7.34 -3.74
C ILE A 70 12.75 -5.98 -4.14
N LEU A 71 12.81 -5.59 -5.41
CA LEU A 71 12.25 -4.31 -5.86
C LEU A 71 10.72 -4.33 -5.80
N ALA A 72 10.09 -5.40 -6.31
CA ALA A 72 8.64 -5.56 -6.28
C ALA A 72 8.03 -5.60 -4.87
N MET A 73 8.67 -6.28 -3.91
CA MET A 73 8.26 -6.22 -2.50
C MET A 73 8.61 -4.88 -1.85
N GLY A 74 9.61 -4.20 -2.40
CA GLY A 74 10.14 -2.95 -1.87
C GLY A 74 9.17 -1.79 -1.97
N SER A 75 8.41 -1.70 -3.05
CA SER A 75 7.36 -0.69 -3.21
C SER A 75 6.28 -0.84 -2.16
N SER A 76 5.85 -2.07 -1.87
CA SER A 76 4.82 -2.37 -0.85
C SER A 76 5.35 -2.59 0.57
N ALA A 77 6.64 -2.35 0.81
CA ALA A 77 7.23 -2.49 2.15
C ALA A 77 6.61 -1.53 3.19
N PRO A 78 6.29 -0.25 2.86
CA PRO A 78 5.54 0.64 3.75
C PRO A 78 4.20 0.03 4.18
N GLU A 79 3.40 -0.47 3.25
CA GLU A 79 2.10 -1.10 3.49
C GLU A 79 2.23 -2.32 4.39
N MET A 80 3.17 -3.23 4.05
CA MET A 80 3.44 -4.43 4.84
C MET A 80 3.81 -4.07 6.27
N MET A 81 4.70 -3.09 6.45
CA MET A 81 5.15 -2.69 7.78
C MET A 81 4.01 -2.04 8.58
N VAL A 82 3.25 -1.13 7.98
CA VAL A 82 2.13 -0.46 8.66
C VAL A 82 1.03 -1.46 9.05
N SER A 83 0.67 -2.38 8.15
CA SER A 83 -0.30 -3.43 8.47
C SER A 83 0.21 -4.42 9.52
N ALA A 84 1.51 -4.74 9.52
CA ALA A 84 2.14 -5.56 10.57
C ALA A 84 2.09 -4.87 11.94
N THR A 85 2.53 -3.61 12.01
CA THR A 85 2.49 -2.79 13.23
C THR A 85 1.07 -2.68 13.77
N ALA A 86 0.10 -2.32 12.91
CA ALA A 86 -1.30 -2.21 13.32
C ALA A 86 -1.87 -3.52 13.86
N ALA A 87 -1.54 -4.67 13.25
CA ALA A 87 -1.95 -5.97 13.74
C ALA A 87 -1.31 -6.33 15.10
N LEU A 88 -0.01 -6.06 15.27
CA LEU A 88 0.70 -6.29 16.53
C LEU A 88 0.13 -5.44 17.68
N ASP A 89 -0.39 -4.26 17.36
CA ASP A 89 -1.11 -3.36 18.27
C ASP A 89 -2.55 -3.79 18.58
N GLY A 90 -3.05 -4.86 17.96
CA GLY A 90 -4.45 -5.30 18.09
C GLY A 90 -5.44 -4.46 17.30
N LYS A 91 -4.99 -3.67 16.32
CA LYS A 91 -5.80 -2.80 15.45
C LYS A 91 -5.96 -3.43 14.06
N THR A 92 -6.49 -4.66 13.99
CA THR A 92 -6.64 -5.40 12.73
C THR A 92 -7.50 -4.64 11.70
N ASP A 93 -8.53 -3.90 12.15
CA ASP A 93 -9.34 -3.03 11.29
C ASP A 93 -8.50 -1.98 10.55
N THR A 94 -7.52 -1.38 11.21
CA THR A 94 -6.60 -0.43 10.57
C THR A 94 -5.73 -1.11 9.52
N ALA A 95 -5.25 -2.33 9.79
CA ALA A 95 -4.46 -3.10 8.83
C ALA A 95 -5.27 -3.51 7.59
N VAL A 96 -6.52 -3.97 7.78
CA VAL A 96 -7.42 -4.31 6.67
C VAL A 96 -7.84 -3.06 5.90
N GLY A 97 -8.16 -1.97 6.61
CA GLY A 97 -8.45 -0.68 6.00
C GLY A 97 -7.30 -0.17 5.14
N ASN A 98 -6.05 -0.31 5.61
CA ASN A 98 -4.86 0.02 4.82
C ASN A 98 -4.85 -0.78 3.51
N VAL A 99 -5.07 -2.09 3.55
CA VAL A 99 -5.07 -2.92 2.33
C VAL A 99 -6.18 -2.51 1.35
N LEU A 100 -7.43 -2.45 1.81
CA LEU A 100 -8.57 -2.13 0.96
C LEU A 100 -8.45 -0.71 0.39
N GLY A 101 -8.04 0.23 1.25
CA GLY A 101 -7.82 1.63 0.90
C GLY A 101 -6.71 1.79 -0.12
N SER A 102 -5.56 1.11 0.04
CA SER A 102 -4.45 1.20 -0.91
C SER A 102 -4.83 0.59 -2.26
N ASN A 103 -5.60 -0.49 -2.30
CA ASN A 103 -6.11 -1.04 -3.57
C ASN A 103 -7.05 -0.06 -4.29
N ILE A 104 -7.93 0.60 -3.54
CA ILE A 104 -8.83 1.64 -4.05
C ILE A 104 -8.02 2.85 -4.53
N ALA A 105 -7.05 3.33 -3.74
CA ALA A 105 -6.21 4.47 -4.06
C ALA A 105 -5.36 4.19 -5.31
N ASN A 106 -4.72 3.01 -5.40
CA ASN A 106 -3.92 2.62 -6.55
C ASN A 106 -4.69 2.73 -7.87
N ILE A 107 -5.93 2.25 -7.92
CA ILE A 107 -6.73 2.33 -9.14
C ILE A 107 -7.39 3.69 -9.30
N ALA A 108 -8.09 4.19 -8.28
CA ALA A 108 -8.95 5.36 -8.46
C ALA A 108 -8.18 6.68 -8.36
N LEU A 109 -7.22 6.77 -7.43
CA LEU A 109 -6.39 7.96 -7.23
C LEU A 109 -5.17 7.94 -8.15
N ILE A 110 -4.32 6.91 -8.08
CA ILE A 110 -3.01 6.91 -8.73
C ILE A 110 -3.13 6.77 -10.24
N LEU A 111 -3.83 5.72 -10.70
CA LEU A 111 -4.07 5.56 -12.12
C LEU A 111 -4.90 6.72 -12.68
N GLY A 112 -5.85 7.22 -11.89
CA GLY A 112 -6.67 8.39 -12.23
C GLY A 112 -5.85 9.65 -12.51
N ILE A 113 -4.98 10.02 -11.57
CA ILE A 113 -4.06 11.16 -11.72
C ILE A 113 -3.08 10.93 -12.88
N THR A 114 -2.48 9.75 -12.95
CA THR A 114 -1.50 9.42 -13.99
C THR A 114 -2.13 9.55 -15.39
N ALA A 115 -3.34 9.01 -15.59
CA ALA A 115 -4.08 9.09 -16.85
C ALA A 115 -4.53 10.52 -17.21
N LEU A 116 -4.81 11.37 -16.21
CA LEU A 116 -5.11 12.80 -16.43
C LEU A 116 -3.89 13.55 -16.96
N VAL A 117 -2.71 13.27 -16.39
CA VAL A 117 -1.44 13.85 -16.87
C VAL A 117 -1.16 13.37 -18.29
N ARG A 118 -1.13 12.05 -18.49
CA ARG A 118 -0.83 11.41 -19.77
C ARG A 118 -1.73 10.17 -19.97
N PRO A 119 -2.48 10.07 -21.08
CA PRO A 119 -3.21 8.86 -21.41
C PRO A 119 -2.29 7.63 -21.46
N LEU A 120 -2.69 6.53 -20.82
CA LEU A 120 -1.86 5.34 -20.66
C LEU A 120 -2.31 4.25 -21.62
N SER A 121 -1.39 3.76 -22.45
CA SER A 121 -1.64 2.57 -23.28
C SER A 121 -1.62 1.31 -22.42
N ILE A 122 -2.45 0.32 -22.72
CA ILE A 122 -2.48 -0.96 -21.99
C ILE A 122 -2.04 -2.10 -22.90
N ASN A 123 -0.96 -2.77 -22.52
CA ASN A 123 -0.48 -3.96 -23.21
C ASN A 123 -1.50 -5.12 -23.17
N SER A 124 -1.44 -5.97 -24.20
CA SER A 124 -2.20 -7.21 -24.24
C SER A 124 -1.82 -8.20 -23.12
N ALA A 125 -0.57 -8.19 -22.65
CA ALA A 125 -0.12 -9.02 -21.53
C ALA A 125 -0.86 -8.66 -20.24
N VAL A 126 -0.93 -7.37 -19.91
CA VAL A 126 -1.67 -6.83 -18.76
C VAL A 126 -3.14 -7.28 -18.81
N VAL A 127 -3.78 -7.11 -19.96
CA VAL A 127 -5.21 -7.46 -20.13
C VAL A 127 -5.47 -8.96 -20.01
N ARG A 128 -4.57 -9.82 -20.50
CA ARG A 128 -4.80 -11.27 -20.56
C ARG A 128 -4.32 -12.02 -19.33
N ARG A 129 -3.37 -11.47 -18.58
CA ARG A 129 -2.68 -12.15 -17.48
C ARG A 129 -2.89 -11.44 -16.15
N GLU A 130 -2.60 -10.15 -16.09
CA GLU A 130 -2.50 -9.42 -14.82
C GLU A 130 -3.86 -8.95 -14.32
N LEU A 131 -4.70 -8.39 -15.19
CA LEU A 131 -6.07 -8.00 -14.82
C LEU A 131 -6.93 -9.20 -14.37
N PRO A 132 -6.98 -10.34 -15.09
CA PRO A 132 -7.73 -11.50 -14.62
C PRO A 132 -7.21 -12.05 -13.30
N LEU A 133 -5.89 -12.04 -13.08
CA LEU A 133 -5.29 -12.44 -11.83
C LEU A 133 -5.71 -11.50 -10.69
N MET A 134 -5.61 -10.18 -10.90
CA MET A 134 -6.04 -9.16 -9.94
C MET A 134 -7.50 -9.36 -9.53
N ILE A 135 -8.41 -9.51 -10.50
CA ILE A 135 -9.82 -9.80 -10.20
C ILE A 135 -9.98 -11.13 -9.46
N GLY A 136 -9.24 -12.18 -9.85
CA GLY A 136 -9.28 -13.47 -9.18
C GLY A 136 -8.89 -13.39 -7.71
N VAL A 137 -7.80 -12.67 -7.39
CA VAL A 137 -7.36 -12.49 -5.99
C VAL A 137 -8.29 -11.55 -5.23
N THR A 138 -8.86 -10.51 -5.87
CA THR A 138 -9.89 -9.66 -5.26
C THR A 138 -11.12 -10.49 -4.89
N VAL A 139 -11.65 -11.31 -5.80
CA VAL A 139 -12.80 -12.18 -5.50
C VAL A 139 -12.47 -13.18 -4.40
N LEU A 140 -11.27 -13.78 -4.42
CA LEU A 140 -10.82 -14.65 -3.34
C LEU A 140 -10.82 -13.92 -1.98
N ALA A 141 -10.29 -12.69 -1.92
CA ALA A 141 -10.31 -11.90 -0.69
C ALA A 141 -11.74 -11.69 -0.17
N GLY A 142 -12.70 -11.41 -1.05
CA GLY A 142 -14.11 -11.30 -0.67
C GLY A 142 -14.72 -12.58 -0.13
N ILE A 143 -14.28 -13.75 -0.63
CA ILE A 143 -14.70 -15.05 -0.09
C ILE A 143 -14.13 -15.24 1.32
N LEU A 144 -12.85 -14.90 1.53
CA LEU A 144 -12.17 -15.06 2.82
C LEU A 144 -12.69 -14.07 3.88
N LEU A 145 -13.13 -12.88 3.48
CA LEU A 145 -13.67 -11.86 4.38
C LEU A 145 -15.20 -11.93 4.56
N TRP A 146 -15.87 -12.93 3.97
CA TRP A 146 -17.33 -12.98 3.88
C TRP A 146 -18.04 -12.96 5.25
N ASP A 147 -17.46 -13.63 6.25
CA ASP A 147 -17.99 -13.72 7.62
C ASP A 147 -17.45 -12.61 8.54
N SER A 148 -16.77 -11.59 7.98
CA SER A 148 -16.10 -10.52 8.71
C SER A 148 -15.06 -11.03 9.72
N HIS A 149 -14.46 -12.20 9.46
CA HIS A 149 -13.38 -12.76 10.26
C HIS A 149 -12.13 -12.95 9.40
N LEU A 150 -11.03 -12.30 9.79
CA LEU A 150 -9.72 -12.56 9.17
C LEU A 150 -8.92 -13.45 10.11
N GLY A 151 -8.98 -14.76 9.85
CA GLY A 151 -8.34 -15.76 10.68
C GLY A 151 -6.90 -16.10 10.27
N PHE A 152 -6.27 -16.94 11.09
CA PHE A 152 -4.91 -17.42 10.87
C PHE A 152 -4.78 -18.23 9.57
N TYR A 153 -5.77 -19.07 9.29
CA TYR A 153 -5.74 -19.95 8.11
C TYR A 153 -5.92 -19.15 6.82
N GLU A 154 -6.78 -18.14 6.82
CA GLU A 154 -6.96 -17.18 5.74
C GLU A 154 -5.65 -16.42 5.48
N GLY A 155 -5.00 -15.94 6.55
CA GLY A 155 -3.70 -15.25 6.46
C GLY A 155 -2.60 -16.13 5.87
N VAL A 156 -2.46 -17.37 6.35
CA VAL A 156 -1.49 -18.34 5.82
C VAL A 156 -1.80 -18.68 4.36
N LEU A 157 -3.06 -18.88 4.00
CA LEU A 157 -3.48 -19.17 2.63
C LEU A 157 -3.08 -18.03 1.69
N LEU A 158 -3.38 -16.77 2.05
CA LEU A 158 -3.01 -15.59 1.28
C LEU A 158 -1.48 -15.50 1.08
N PHE A 159 -0.69 -15.75 2.13
CA PHE A 159 0.77 -15.71 2.05
C PHE A 159 1.38 -16.87 1.24
N VAL A 160 0.77 -18.06 1.28
CA VAL A 160 1.15 -19.18 0.40
C VAL A 160 0.85 -18.83 -1.05
N LEU A 161 -0.33 -18.29 -1.34
CA LEU A 161 -0.70 -17.83 -2.68
C LEU A 161 0.21 -16.71 -3.18
N PHE A 162 0.61 -15.79 -2.29
CA PHE A 162 1.62 -14.78 -2.59
C PHE A 162 2.94 -15.41 -3.04
N THR A 163 3.43 -16.42 -2.30
CA THR A 163 4.67 -17.13 -2.64
C THR A 163 4.54 -17.85 -3.99
N LEU A 164 3.41 -18.51 -4.25
CA LEU A 164 3.13 -19.15 -5.52
C LEU A 164 3.07 -18.15 -6.68
N PHE A 165 2.46 -16.99 -6.45
CA PHE A 165 2.39 -15.89 -7.41
C PHE A 165 3.80 -15.39 -7.77
N LEU A 166 4.67 -15.13 -6.79
CA LEU A 166 6.06 -14.73 -7.05
C LEU A 166 6.81 -15.79 -7.87
N VAL A 167 6.69 -17.06 -7.50
CA VAL A 167 7.34 -18.15 -8.23
C VAL A 167 6.81 -18.24 -9.66
N ALA A 168 5.50 -18.12 -9.87
CA ALA A 168 4.89 -18.14 -11.20
C ALA A 168 5.40 -16.97 -12.05
N MET A 169 5.43 -15.74 -11.51
CA MET A 169 5.93 -14.57 -12.22
C MET A 169 7.41 -14.70 -12.59
N LEU A 170 8.24 -15.21 -11.69
CA LEU A 170 9.65 -15.51 -11.97
C LEU A 170 9.81 -16.54 -13.10
N GLN A 171 8.99 -17.59 -13.13
CA GLN A 171 9.04 -18.60 -14.18
C GLN A 171 8.59 -18.06 -15.53
N ILE A 172 7.53 -17.26 -15.55
CA ILE A 172 7.01 -16.65 -16.78
C ILE A 172 8.03 -15.67 -17.36
N SER A 173 8.60 -14.79 -16.52
CA SER A 173 9.58 -13.81 -16.97
C SER A 173 10.89 -14.46 -17.48
N ARG A 174 11.34 -15.56 -16.86
CA ARG A 174 12.47 -16.36 -17.39
C ARG A 174 12.21 -16.94 -18.78
N ARG A 175 10.95 -17.21 -19.14
CA ARG A 175 10.58 -17.69 -20.49
C ARG A 175 10.51 -16.54 -21.50
N GLU A 176 10.10 -15.36 -21.05
CA GLU A 176 9.94 -14.14 -21.87
C GLU A 176 11.28 -13.39 -22.11
N GLN A 177 12.32 -13.66 -21.31
CA GLN A 177 13.69 -13.14 -21.49
C GLN A 177 14.33 -13.41 -22.86
N LYS A 178 13.83 -14.38 -23.64
CA LYS A 178 14.35 -14.67 -24.99
C LYS A 178 13.96 -13.63 -26.04
N THR A 179 13.15 -12.63 -25.68
CA THR A 179 12.53 -11.68 -26.61
C THR A 179 12.98 -10.23 -26.46
N GLY A 180 13.91 -9.91 -25.56
CA GLY A 180 14.42 -8.53 -25.36
C GLY A 180 13.34 -7.62 -24.75
N ASP A 181 13.01 -7.88 -23.49
CA ASP A 181 11.89 -7.24 -22.79
C ASP A 181 12.35 -5.93 -22.11
N ALA A 182 11.84 -4.79 -22.57
CA ALA A 182 12.22 -3.45 -22.07
C ALA A 182 11.97 -3.28 -20.56
N PHE A 183 10.98 -4.00 -20.01
CA PHE A 183 10.68 -4.04 -18.58
C PHE A 183 11.86 -4.56 -17.73
N LEU A 184 12.65 -5.50 -18.28
CA LEU A 184 13.78 -6.09 -17.57
C LEU A 184 15.00 -5.16 -17.55
N GLU A 185 15.22 -4.41 -18.63
CA GLU A 185 16.30 -3.43 -18.71
C GLU A 185 16.08 -2.28 -17.71
N GLU A 186 14.84 -1.86 -17.51
CA GLU A 186 14.51 -0.82 -16.53
C GLU A 186 14.68 -1.30 -15.09
N GLN A 187 14.16 -2.49 -14.73
CA GLN A 187 14.41 -3.07 -13.41
C GLN A 187 15.91 -3.30 -13.16
N GLU A 188 16.68 -3.66 -14.19
CA GLU A 188 18.14 -3.75 -14.11
C GLU A 188 18.79 -2.40 -13.81
N SER A 189 18.28 -1.31 -14.39
CA SER A 189 18.78 0.04 -14.17
C SER A 189 18.54 0.55 -12.75
N GLU A 190 17.49 0.05 -12.08
CA GLU A 190 17.20 0.39 -10.68
C GLU A 190 18.12 -0.33 -9.68
N ILE A 191 18.82 -1.40 -10.09
CA ILE A 191 19.68 -2.18 -9.18
C ILE A 191 21.00 -1.42 -8.92
N PRO A 192 21.29 -0.98 -7.68
CA PRO A 192 22.37 -0.02 -7.41
C PRO A 192 23.77 -0.54 -7.72
N GLN A 193 24.51 0.04 -8.67
CA GLN A 193 25.85 -0.42 -9.08
C GLN A 193 27.00 0.09 -8.21
N GLY A 194 28.08 -0.70 -8.10
CA GLY A 194 29.32 -0.30 -7.42
C GLY A 194 29.22 -0.12 -5.89
N VAL A 195 28.16 -0.64 -5.26
CA VAL A 195 27.97 -0.56 -3.80
C VAL A 195 28.73 -1.71 -3.13
N SER A 196 29.60 -1.41 -2.16
CA SER A 196 30.33 -2.43 -1.39
C SER A 196 29.43 -3.18 -0.40
N ASN A 197 29.75 -4.46 -0.11
CA ASN A 197 28.97 -5.27 0.85
C ASN A 197 28.80 -4.60 2.23
N PRO A 198 29.81 -3.96 2.84
CA PRO A 198 29.62 -3.26 4.11
C PRO A 198 28.63 -2.10 4.02
N LYS A 199 28.64 -1.33 2.92
CA LYS A 199 27.72 -0.22 2.70
C LYS A 199 26.29 -0.73 2.45
N ALA A 200 26.14 -1.82 1.68
CA ALA A 200 24.85 -2.47 1.47
C ALA A 200 24.26 -2.99 2.79
N ALA A 201 25.06 -3.69 3.59
CA ALA A 201 24.66 -4.19 4.91
C ALA A 201 24.29 -3.04 5.87
N MET A 202 25.04 -1.94 5.87
CA MET A 202 24.70 -0.75 6.66
C MET A 202 23.31 -0.22 6.30
N TRP A 203 22.97 -0.11 5.02
CA TRP A 203 21.64 0.36 4.60
C TRP A 203 20.52 -0.62 4.98
N ILE A 204 20.78 -1.93 4.87
CA ILE A 204 19.83 -2.95 5.34
C ILE A 204 19.56 -2.78 6.84
N VAL A 205 20.61 -2.63 7.66
CA VAL A 205 20.46 -2.46 9.11
C VAL A 205 19.72 -1.17 9.46
N ILE A 206 20.05 -0.06 8.80
CA ILE A 206 19.34 1.23 9.00
C ILE A 206 17.86 1.06 8.63
N GLY A 207 17.57 0.46 7.49
CA GLY A 207 16.21 0.21 7.03
C GLY A 207 15.42 -0.68 7.99
N LEU A 208 15.98 -1.81 8.42
CA LEU A 208 15.32 -2.75 9.34
C LEU A 208 15.00 -2.14 10.71
N ILE A 209 15.79 -1.18 11.19
CA ILE A 209 15.53 -0.50 12.46
C ILE A 209 14.54 0.65 12.26
N LEU A 210 14.74 1.48 11.24
CA LEU A 210 13.97 2.71 11.09
C LEU A 210 12.57 2.46 10.51
N LEU A 211 12.40 1.44 9.67
CA LEU A 211 11.11 1.14 9.02
C LEU A 211 10.02 0.78 10.04
N PRO A 212 10.23 -0.13 11.01
CA PRO A 212 9.24 -0.39 12.06
C PRO A 212 8.98 0.83 12.94
N LEU A 213 10.03 1.58 13.34
CA LEU A 213 9.88 2.77 14.18
C LEU A 213 9.06 3.87 13.48
N ALA A 214 9.24 4.03 12.17
CA ALA A 214 8.47 4.96 11.38
C ALA A 214 7.02 4.51 11.21
N ALA A 215 6.76 3.20 11.05
CA ALA A 215 5.42 2.64 10.99
C ALA A 215 4.67 2.82 12.32
N ASP A 216 5.29 2.51 13.46
CA ASP A 216 4.72 2.75 14.79
C ASP A 216 4.36 4.23 14.98
N MET A 217 5.29 5.13 14.63
CA MET A 217 5.03 6.57 14.69
C MET A 217 3.89 7.00 13.77
N LEU A 218 3.80 6.48 12.55
CA LEU A 218 2.70 6.78 11.63
C LEU A 218 1.35 6.31 12.20
N VAL A 219 1.27 5.04 12.63
CA VAL A 219 0.03 4.41 13.11
C VAL A 219 -0.46 5.09 14.38
N ASP A 220 0.41 5.33 15.36
CA ASP A 220 0.02 5.98 16.62
C ASP A 220 -0.54 7.37 16.40
N ASN A 221 0.12 8.17 15.56
CA ASN A 221 -0.32 9.53 15.31
C ASN A 221 -1.57 9.60 14.42
N ALA A 222 -1.73 8.66 13.48
CA ALA A 222 -2.98 8.50 12.73
C ALA A 222 -4.16 8.18 13.66
N VAL A 223 -3.95 7.29 14.64
CA VAL A 223 -4.96 6.94 15.66
C VAL A 223 -5.28 8.12 16.57
N ILE A 224 -4.30 8.94 16.96
CA ILE A 224 -4.54 10.16 17.78
C ILE A 224 -5.43 11.14 17.01
N ILE A 225 -5.10 11.43 15.75
CA ILE A 225 -5.88 12.33 14.89
C ILE A 225 -7.29 11.78 14.72
N ALA A 226 -7.42 10.50 14.45
CA ALA A 226 -8.71 9.88 14.21
C ALA A 226 -9.63 9.87 15.42
N LYS A 227 -9.10 9.54 16.60
CA LYS A 227 -9.88 9.57 17.85
C LYS A 227 -10.35 10.99 18.19
N TYR A 228 -9.59 12.02 17.79
CA TYR A 228 -10.03 13.40 17.91
C TYR A 228 -11.24 13.73 17.01
N PHE A 229 -11.29 13.18 15.79
CA PHE A 229 -12.41 13.35 14.86
C PHE A 229 -13.53 12.31 15.02
N GLY A 230 -13.38 11.33 15.91
CA GLY A 230 -14.35 10.24 16.09
C GLY A 230 -14.36 9.22 14.94
N MET A 231 -13.24 9.09 14.21
CA MET A 231 -13.09 8.08 13.15
C MET A 231 -12.88 6.67 13.72
N SER A 232 -13.51 5.68 13.09
CA SER A 232 -13.27 4.25 13.35
C SER A 232 -11.90 3.82 12.83
N ASP A 233 -11.28 2.83 13.47
CA ASP A 233 -9.94 2.31 13.12
C ASP A 233 -9.85 1.86 11.66
N LEU A 234 -10.95 1.38 11.08
CA LEU A 234 -11.10 1.03 9.67
C LEU A 234 -11.00 2.25 8.76
N VAL A 235 -11.74 3.33 9.05
CA VAL A 235 -11.74 4.56 8.24
C VAL A 235 -10.35 5.22 8.25
N ILE A 236 -9.60 5.14 9.35
CA ILE A 236 -8.20 5.60 9.40
C ILE A 236 -7.34 4.87 8.37
N GLY A 237 -7.46 3.53 8.35
CA GLY A 237 -6.76 2.66 7.42
C GLY A 237 -7.09 3.02 5.97
N LEU A 238 -8.39 3.16 5.66
CA LEU A 238 -8.90 3.47 4.31
C LEU A 238 -8.51 4.85 3.80
N THR A 239 -8.20 5.79 4.70
CA THR A 239 -8.00 7.20 4.37
C THR A 239 -6.54 7.61 4.51
N ILE A 240 -6.16 8.07 5.70
CA ILE A 240 -4.88 8.72 5.95
C ILE A 240 -3.72 7.74 5.69
N ILE A 241 -3.86 6.51 6.18
CA ILE A 241 -2.80 5.51 6.08
C ILE A 241 -2.67 5.04 4.63
N ALA A 242 -3.75 4.51 4.04
CA ALA A 242 -3.71 4.01 2.66
C ALA A 242 -3.23 5.06 1.66
N VAL A 243 -3.72 6.30 1.75
CA VAL A 243 -3.28 7.38 0.85
C VAL A 243 -1.81 7.70 1.09
N GLY A 244 -1.39 7.77 2.36
CA GLY A 244 -0.01 8.07 2.73
C GLY A 244 0.96 7.03 2.19
N THR A 245 0.72 5.75 2.47
CA THR A 245 1.62 4.67 2.06
C THR A 245 1.65 4.48 0.55
N SER A 246 0.58 4.85 -0.19
CA SER A 246 0.51 4.74 -1.65
C SER A 246 1.13 5.94 -2.42
N LEU A 247 1.65 6.96 -1.72
CA LEU A 247 2.33 8.10 -2.38
C LEU A 247 3.60 7.72 -3.16
N PRO A 248 4.45 6.78 -2.71
CA PRO A 248 5.58 6.28 -3.48
C PRO A 248 5.14 5.67 -4.82
N GLU A 249 4.06 4.89 -4.84
CA GLU A 249 3.48 4.31 -6.04
C GLU A 249 2.98 5.39 -6.99
N LEU A 250 2.41 6.48 -6.45
CA LEU A 250 1.99 7.62 -7.27
C LEU A 250 3.20 8.25 -7.96
N ALA A 251 4.28 8.47 -7.21
CA ALA A 251 5.51 9.03 -7.75
C ALA A 251 6.13 8.12 -8.82
N ALA A 252 6.22 6.80 -8.55
CA ALA A 252 6.77 5.82 -9.49
C ALA A 252 5.93 5.70 -10.77
N SER A 253 4.60 5.59 -10.64
CA SER A 253 3.68 5.46 -11.77
C SER A 253 3.67 6.71 -12.64
N LEU A 254 3.72 7.90 -12.02
CA LEU A 254 3.81 9.16 -12.74
C LEU A 254 5.16 9.31 -13.45
N ALA A 255 6.26 8.94 -12.80
CA ALA A 255 7.59 8.98 -13.41
C ALA A 255 7.69 8.06 -14.64
N GLY A 256 7.23 6.81 -14.53
CA GLY A 256 7.18 5.87 -15.67
C GLY A 256 6.30 6.37 -16.81
N ALA A 257 5.11 6.88 -16.51
CA ALA A 257 4.23 7.47 -17.52
C ALA A 257 4.88 8.67 -18.24
N LEU A 258 5.59 9.54 -17.52
CA LEU A 258 6.27 10.69 -18.11
C LEU A 258 7.42 10.28 -19.04
N LYS A 259 8.12 9.18 -18.74
CA LYS A 259 9.13 8.58 -19.62
C LYS A 259 8.53 7.85 -20.83
N GLY A 260 7.22 7.57 -20.82
CA GLY A 260 6.52 6.84 -21.88
C GLY A 260 6.49 5.32 -21.67
N GLU A 261 6.83 4.86 -20.46
CA GLU A 261 6.76 3.46 -20.04
C GLU A 261 5.36 3.16 -19.48
N ASP A 262 4.32 3.38 -20.28
CA ASP A 262 2.92 3.23 -19.87
C ASP A 262 2.62 1.84 -19.29
N ASP A 263 3.22 0.80 -19.88
CA ASP A 263 3.06 -0.60 -19.46
C ASP A 263 3.58 -0.84 -18.04
N MET A 264 4.71 -0.21 -17.68
CA MET A 264 5.26 -0.32 -16.34
C MET A 264 4.41 0.46 -15.33
N ALA A 265 3.95 1.65 -15.69
CA ALA A 265 3.09 2.45 -14.80
C ALA A 265 1.79 1.70 -14.46
N VAL A 266 1.13 1.10 -15.46
CA VAL A 266 -0.10 0.31 -15.25
C VAL A 266 0.20 -1.02 -14.55
N GLY A 267 1.27 -1.71 -14.95
CA GLY A 267 1.70 -2.98 -14.34
C GLY A 267 2.05 -2.84 -12.87
N ASN A 268 2.71 -1.74 -12.48
CA ASN A 268 3.02 -1.44 -11.08
C ASN A 268 1.74 -1.32 -10.23
N ILE A 269 0.73 -0.60 -10.72
CA ILE A 269 -0.55 -0.41 -10.02
C ILE A 269 -1.29 -1.75 -9.84
N ILE A 270 -1.38 -2.55 -10.90
CA ILE A 270 -2.08 -3.86 -10.86
C ILE A 270 -1.31 -4.85 -10.00
N GLY A 271 0.02 -4.87 -10.14
CA GLY A 271 0.93 -5.66 -9.32
C GLY A 271 0.76 -5.33 -7.85
N SER A 272 0.90 -4.06 -7.46
CA SER A 272 0.71 -3.61 -6.07
C SER A 272 -0.64 -4.01 -5.49
N ASN A 273 -1.72 -4.03 -6.28
CA ASN A 273 -3.02 -4.52 -5.81
C ASN A 273 -2.99 -6.02 -5.48
N VAL A 274 -2.40 -6.84 -6.36
CA VAL A 274 -2.21 -8.27 -6.10
C VAL A 274 -1.33 -8.49 -4.86
N PHE A 275 -0.23 -7.75 -4.73
CA PHE A 275 0.65 -7.79 -3.57
C PHE A 275 -0.08 -7.39 -2.28
N ASN A 276 -0.85 -6.31 -2.31
CA ASN A 276 -1.60 -5.83 -1.16
C ASN A 276 -2.61 -6.87 -0.68
N ILE A 277 -3.33 -7.52 -1.60
CA ILE A 277 -4.30 -8.56 -1.25
C ILE A 277 -3.61 -9.83 -0.73
N LEU A 278 -2.54 -10.30 -1.37
CA LEU A 278 -1.95 -11.59 -0.99
C LEU A 278 -0.95 -11.47 0.17
N ALA A 279 -0.05 -10.50 0.13
CA ALA A 279 0.99 -10.33 1.14
C ALA A 279 0.51 -9.43 2.29
N VAL A 280 0.04 -8.21 1.98
CA VAL A 280 -0.27 -7.22 3.02
C VAL A 280 -1.49 -7.62 3.85
N MET A 281 -2.54 -8.20 3.25
CA MET A 281 -3.69 -8.74 4.00
C MET A 281 -3.38 -10.06 4.71
N GLY A 282 -2.43 -10.86 4.19
CA GLY A 282 -2.01 -12.10 4.85
C GLY A 282 -1.35 -11.85 6.22
N ILE A 283 -0.60 -10.76 6.35
CA ILE A 283 0.09 -10.36 7.58
C ILE A 283 -0.85 -10.21 8.79
N PRO A 284 -1.89 -9.36 8.78
CA PRO A 284 -2.79 -9.22 9.91
C PRO A 284 -3.51 -10.52 10.26
N GLY A 285 -3.89 -11.34 9.26
CA GLY A 285 -4.48 -12.66 9.52
C GLY A 285 -3.52 -13.59 10.27
N ILE A 286 -2.22 -13.54 10.00
CA ILE A 286 -1.22 -14.34 10.71
C ILE A 286 -0.89 -13.77 12.10
N LEU A 287 -0.74 -12.45 12.21
CA LEU A 287 -0.24 -11.80 13.43
C LEU A 287 -1.32 -11.53 14.47
N ASN A 288 -2.53 -11.19 14.04
CA ASN A 288 -3.66 -10.89 14.93
C ASN A 288 -5.00 -11.35 14.32
N PRO A 289 -5.26 -12.67 14.32
CA PRO A 289 -6.53 -13.22 13.87
C PRO A 289 -7.68 -12.63 14.67
N SER A 290 -8.63 -11.96 14.01
CA SER A 290 -9.73 -11.28 14.71
C SER A 290 -10.96 -11.06 13.83
N PHE A 291 -12.08 -10.80 14.49
CA PHE A 291 -13.23 -10.21 13.82
C PHE A 291 -12.90 -8.77 13.45
N ILE A 292 -13.27 -8.41 12.23
CA ILE A 292 -13.11 -7.07 11.67
C ILE A 292 -14.48 -6.42 11.53
N SER A 293 -14.47 -5.10 11.33
CA SER A 293 -15.67 -4.32 11.07
C SER A 293 -16.45 -4.86 9.88
N GLU A 294 -17.77 -5.00 10.06
CA GLU A 294 -18.69 -5.44 9.00
C GLU A 294 -18.67 -4.50 7.78
N TYR A 295 -18.25 -3.24 7.95
CA TYR A 295 -18.10 -2.30 6.84
C TYR A 295 -16.95 -2.68 5.89
N ALA A 296 -15.92 -3.36 6.38
CA ALA A 296 -14.81 -3.81 5.53
C ALA A 296 -15.32 -4.71 4.40
N MET A 297 -16.16 -5.70 4.73
CA MET A 297 -16.78 -6.59 3.73
C MET A 297 -18.07 -6.01 3.14
N GLY A 298 -18.92 -5.38 3.95
CA GLY A 298 -20.24 -4.88 3.57
C GLY A 298 -20.22 -3.62 2.70
N ARG A 299 -19.12 -2.85 2.70
CA ARG A 299 -18.97 -1.61 1.95
C ARG A 299 -17.66 -1.57 1.18
N ASP A 300 -16.53 -1.65 1.87
CA ASP A 300 -15.24 -1.23 1.31
C ASP A 300 -14.69 -2.24 0.30
N PHE A 301 -14.88 -3.53 0.57
CA PHE A 301 -14.62 -4.60 -0.39
C PHE A 301 -15.39 -4.40 -1.69
N TRP A 302 -16.68 -4.07 -1.62
CA TRP A 302 -17.51 -3.87 -2.81
C TRP A 302 -17.09 -2.63 -3.61
N VAL A 303 -16.65 -1.57 -2.94
CA VAL A 303 -16.06 -0.40 -3.61
C VAL A 303 -14.77 -0.78 -4.34
N MET A 304 -13.87 -1.50 -3.67
CA MET A 304 -12.64 -2.01 -4.28
C MET A 304 -12.92 -2.90 -5.50
N LEU A 305 -13.87 -3.83 -5.40
CA LEU A 305 -14.26 -4.70 -6.50
C LEU A 305 -14.90 -3.91 -7.65
N ALA A 306 -15.79 -2.96 -7.37
CA ALA A 306 -16.42 -2.13 -8.38
C ALA A 306 -15.39 -1.29 -9.16
N ILE A 307 -14.44 -0.68 -8.47
CA ILE A 307 -13.34 0.09 -9.07
C ILE A 307 -12.42 -0.83 -9.90
N SER A 308 -12.14 -2.03 -9.40
CA SER A 308 -11.34 -3.04 -10.13
C SER A 308 -12.04 -3.50 -11.41
N LEU A 309 -13.34 -3.74 -11.37
CA LEU A 309 -14.14 -4.09 -12.54
C LEU A 309 -14.26 -2.91 -13.51
N LEU A 310 -14.40 -1.68 -13.00
CA LEU A 310 -14.40 -0.48 -13.83
C LEU A 310 -13.09 -0.35 -14.61
N LEU A 311 -11.95 -0.58 -13.96
CA LEU A 311 -10.65 -0.64 -14.63
C LEU A 311 -10.63 -1.70 -15.73
N VAL A 312 -11.15 -2.91 -15.48
CA VAL A 312 -11.23 -3.96 -16.52
C VAL A 312 -12.06 -3.51 -17.72
N VAL A 313 -13.21 -2.87 -17.49
CA VAL A 313 -14.07 -2.35 -18.57
C VAL A 313 -13.34 -1.28 -19.39
N MET A 314 -12.67 -0.33 -18.72
CA MET A 314 -11.87 0.72 -19.39
C MET A 314 -10.71 0.10 -20.19
N ALA A 315 -10.03 -0.90 -19.61
CA ALA A 315 -8.90 -1.57 -20.23
C ALA A 315 -9.27 -2.39 -21.47
N LEU A 316 -10.47 -2.99 -21.47
CA LEU A 316 -11.03 -3.71 -22.61
C LEU A 316 -11.67 -2.80 -23.66
N GLY A 317 -11.70 -1.48 -23.43
CA GLY A 317 -12.23 -0.50 -24.35
C GLY A 317 -11.56 -0.52 -25.74
N LYS A 318 -12.28 0.00 -26.75
CA LYS A 318 -11.85 -0.05 -28.17
C LYS A 318 -10.45 0.52 -28.42
N SER A 319 -10.02 1.48 -27.63
CA SER A 319 -8.74 2.15 -27.77
C SER A 319 -7.60 1.53 -26.95
N ARG A 320 -7.84 0.49 -26.14
CA ARG A 320 -6.85 -0.15 -25.24
C ARG A 320 -5.94 0.85 -24.53
N ARG A 321 -6.55 1.93 -24.04
CA ARG A 321 -5.87 3.02 -23.36
C ARG A 321 -6.78 3.58 -22.30
N ILE A 322 -6.21 4.03 -21.20
CA ILE A 322 -6.90 4.82 -20.18
C ILE A 322 -6.74 6.28 -20.57
N SER A 323 -7.85 6.85 -21.02
CA SER A 323 -7.96 8.24 -21.44
C SER A 323 -8.03 9.20 -20.25
N ARG A 324 -7.81 10.50 -20.50
CA ARG A 324 -8.00 11.54 -19.49
C ARG A 324 -9.42 11.56 -18.91
N THR A 325 -10.42 11.24 -19.73
CA THR A 325 -11.81 11.15 -19.28
C THR A 325 -12.01 10.00 -18.31
N GLU A 326 -11.43 8.83 -18.59
CA GLU A 326 -11.46 7.68 -17.69
C GLU A 326 -10.68 7.96 -16.39
N GLY A 327 -9.52 8.62 -16.49
CA GLY A 327 -8.79 9.10 -15.32
C GLY A 327 -9.59 10.07 -14.46
N GLY A 328 -10.34 10.99 -15.08
CA GLY A 328 -11.25 11.90 -14.38
C GLY A 328 -12.41 11.18 -13.68
N ILE A 329 -12.96 10.14 -14.30
CA ILE A 329 -14.00 9.29 -13.69
C ILE A 329 -13.43 8.58 -12.46
N LEU A 330 -12.27 7.93 -12.59
CA LEU A 330 -11.60 7.24 -11.49
C LEU A 330 -11.31 8.18 -10.31
N LEU A 331 -10.77 9.36 -10.58
CA LEU A 331 -10.47 10.34 -9.54
C LEU A 331 -11.76 10.87 -8.87
N THR A 332 -12.84 11.05 -9.64
CA THR A 332 -14.13 11.45 -9.09
C THR A 332 -14.70 10.37 -8.18
N CYS A 333 -14.60 9.09 -8.57
CA CYS A 333 -14.97 7.96 -7.72
C CYS A 333 -14.18 7.94 -6.42
N PHE A 334 -12.86 8.17 -6.48
CA PHE A 334 -12.01 8.25 -5.29
C PHE A 334 -12.44 9.37 -4.36
N ILE A 335 -12.58 10.60 -4.87
CA ILE A 335 -12.98 11.76 -4.07
C ILE A 335 -14.37 11.54 -3.47
N GLY A 336 -15.31 11.00 -4.24
CA GLY A 336 -16.66 10.68 -3.77
C GLY A 336 -16.66 9.64 -2.64
N TYR A 337 -15.84 8.59 -2.77
CA TYR A 337 -15.68 7.57 -1.74
C TYR A 337 -15.05 8.14 -0.46
N GLN A 338 -13.96 8.91 -0.57
CA GLN A 338 -13.33 9.55 0.59
C GLN A 338 -14.30 10.53 1.28
N ALA A 339 -15.06 11.32 0.51
CA ALA A 339 -16.07 12.20 1.07
C ALA A 339 -17.17 11.42 1.81
N TYR A 340 -17.61 10.29 1.25
CA TYR A 340 -18.58 9.42 1.91
C TYR A 340 -18.04 8.87 3.24
N LEU A 341 -16.79 8.40 3.29
CA LEU A 341 -16.16 7.91 4.52
C LEU A 341 -16.05 9.04 5.58
N LEU A 342 -15.63 10.24 5.16
CA LEU A 342 -15.50 11.39 6.05
C LEU A 342 -16.85 11.93 6.54
N MET A 343 -17.95 11.65 5.84
CA MET A 343 -19.31 11.93 6.34
C MET A 343 -19.83 10.82 7.27
N ASN A 344 -19.26 9.62 7.19
CA ASN A 344 -19.64 8.44 7.97
C ASN A 344 -18.46 7.92 8.79
N MET A 345 -17.76 8.82 9.50
CA MET A 345 -16.50 8.53 10.18
C MET A 345 -16.58 7.38 11.20
N ALA A 346 -17.75 7.14 11.79
CA ALA A 346 -17.96 6.08 12.76
C ALA A 346 -18.20 4.68 12.15
N ALA A 347 -18.35 4.60 10.82
CA ALA A 347 -18.64 3.37 10.07
C ALA A 347 -17.36 2.78 9.45
#